data_AF-A0ABD3LBZ5-F1
#
_entry.id   AF-A0ABD3LBZ5-F1
#
_cell.length_a   1.000
_cell.length_b   1.000
_cell.length_c   1.000
_cell.angle_alpha   90.00
_cell.angle_beta   90.00
_cell.angle_gamma   90.00
#
_symmetry.space_group_name_H-M   'P 1'
#
loop_
_entity.id
_entity.type
_entity.pdbx_description
1 polymer ?
#
loop_
_entity_poly.entity_id
_entity_poly.type
_entity_poly.pdbx_seq_one_letter_code
_entity_poly.pdbx_strand_id
1 'polypeptide(L)'
;MAAGGVLVTGEVLFSGDGDSFLNEKTRELQTKDKILAEKEKIIKEKLDKVASLQSEVSSLQGKLDAAAEIEKAHARATELEKQVDKLKTDVQSQLKEKEVLESRESKVEKRMNELNAKLENLQKINDEQKSKIRKTERALKVAEEELLKAKIEAASKHKELTEVHGAWLPHWLATHLMQFQSFAELHWREYGKPAMNTITQKTLEKKSQAAKWAEPHIEMMKKEWIPPLKEHCLTVKTSLEPHVHSLTTKTLEVYESSKSALTPHLIKVQEVVDPYYQEVKKFSKPHIDNVVTVTKPHVDKLRLTLKPYTKEVVRVYGNFLKSASGYHHQVQARIRETLKKDELTRPLATKEFVWFAASALLALPIIILSKFLSALFGTKAKKPARNANKNHARRKAKRGHPEK
;
A
#
# COMPACT_ATOMS: atom_id res chain seq x y z
N MET A 1 76.20 -10.06 -67.00
CA MET A 1 75.42 -11.30 -66.82
C MET A 1 74.13 -10.89 -66.12
N ALA A 2 73.01 -10.62 -66.78
CA ALA A 2 72.18 -11.51 -67.62
C ALA A 2 71.60 -12.70 -66.84
N ALA A 3 70.29 -12.89 -67.05
CA ALA A 3 69.37 -13.93 -66.55
C ALA A 3 68.93 -13.72 -65.08
N GLY A 4 67.64 -13.52 -64.80
CA GLY A 4 66.47 -14.28 -65.31
C GLY A 4 66.03 -15.15 -64.12
N GLY A 5 64.95 -14.82 -63.43
CA GLY A 5 63.58 -15.04 -63.88
C GLY A 5 63.08 -16.35 -63.26
N VAL A 6 61.89 -16.33 -62.66
CA VAL A 6 60.85 -17.39 -62.72
C VAL A 6 59.72 -16.98 -61.77
N LEU A 7 58.58 -16.70 -62.39
CA LEU A 7 57.24 -16.72 -61.81
C LEU A 7 56.89 -18.15 -61.40
N VAL A 8 56.33 -18.35 -60.22
CA VAL A 8 55.32 -19.41 -60.01
C VAL A 8 54.14 -18.81 -59.27
N THR A 9 53.02 -18.82 -59.99
CA THR A 9 51.65 -18.52 -59.60
C THR A 9 51.12 -19.53 -58.58
N GLY A 10 50.42 -19.02 -57.57
CA GLY A 10 49.54 -19.79 -56.70
C GLY A 10 48.37 -18.92 -56.27
N GLU A 11 47.31 -18.89 -57.09
CA GLU A 11 45.97 -18.43 -56.67
C GLU A 11 45.37 -19.47 -55.71
N VAL A 12 45.05 -19.04 -54.49
CA VAL A 12 43.98 -19.63 -53.68
C VAL A 12 43.12 -18.50 -53.16
N LEU A 13 41.90 -18.46 -53.66
CA LEU A 13 40.79 -17.63 -53.21
C LEU A 13 40.51 -17.86 -51.71
N PHE A 14 40.52 -16.79 -50.92
CA PHE A 14 39.71 -16.71 -49.70
C PHE A 14 39.02 -15.36 -49.64
N SER A 15 37.69 -15.45 -49.58
CA SER A 15 36.71 -14.39 -49.66
C SER A 15 36.86 -13.32 -48.58
N GLY A 16 36.70 -12.07 -48.99
CA GLY A 16 35.91 -11.03 -48.31
C GLY A 16 36.25 -10.71 -46.85
N ASP A 17 37.37 -10.02 -46.60
CA ASP A 17 37.58 -9.17 -45.40
C ASP A 17 38.82 -8.24 -45.52
N GLY A 18 39.21 -7.84 -46.75
CA GLY A 18 40.45 -7.08 -46.99
C GLY A 18 40.32 -5.55 -46.95
N ASP A 19 39.20 -5.02 -47.43
CA ASP A 19 39.05 -3.56 -47.64
C ASP A 19 38.70 -2.78 -46.36
N SER A 20 38.08 -3.44 -45.38
CA SER A 20 37.84 -2.87 -44.04
C SER A 20 39.12 -2.79 -43.21
N PHE A 21 39.98 -3.81 -43.27
CA PHE A 21 41.25 -3.88 -42.54
C PHE A 21 42.28 -2.86 -43.05
N LEU A 22 42.38 -2.66 -44.37
CA LEU A 22 43.32 -1.68 -44.94
C LEU A 22 42.91 -0.22 -44.64
N ASN A 23 41.61 0.08 -44.63
CA ASN A 23 41.10 1.40 -44.28
C ASN A 23 41.26 1.68 -42.77
N GLU A 24 41.04 0.67 -41.93
CA GLU A 24 41.28 0.75 -40.48
C GLU A 24 42.77 0.98 -40.17
N LYS A 25 43.67 0.23 -40.82
CA LYS A 25 45.12 0.38 -40.66
C LYS A 25 45.64 1.73 -41.16
N THR A 26 45.03 2.30 -42.21
CA THR A 26 45.37 3.64 -42.73
C THR A 26 44.91 4.73 -41.76
N ARG A 27 43.71 4.59 -41.17
CA ARG A 27 43.23 5.51 -40.13
C ARG A 27 44.10 5.43 -38.88
N GLU A 28 44.48 4.23 -38.47
CA GLU A 28 45.37 4.01 -37.31
C GLU A 28 46.76 4.64 -37.53
N LEU A 29 47.32 4.52 -38.74
CA LEU A 29 48.58 5.17 -39.13
C LEU A 29 48.47 6.71 -39.07
N GLN A 30 47.39 7.29 -39.61
CA GLN A 30 47.14 8.73 -39.50
C GLN A 30 46.94 9.20 -38.06
N THR A 31 46.41 8.34 -37.18
CA THR A 31 46.28 8.67 -35.76
C THR A 31 47.65 8.63 -35.06
N LYS A 32 48.48 7.63 -35.39
CA LYS A 32 49.85 7.50 -34.87
C LYS A 32 50.76 8.65 -35.33
N ASP A 33 50.64 9.10 -36.58
CA ASP A 33 51.40 10.25 -37.09
C ASP A 33 51.02 11.56 -36.40
N LYS A 34 49.72 11.77 -36.11
CA LYS A 34 49.26 12.93 -35.33
C LYS A 34 49.82 12.92 -33.91
N ILE A 35 49.80 11.76 -33.25
CA ILE A 35 50.37 11.59 -31.92
C ILE A 35 51.88 11.83 -31.96
N LEU A 36 52.57 11.36 -33.00
CA LEU A 36 54.02 11.53 -33.16
C LEU A 36 54.39 13.00 -33.34
N ALA A 37 53.67 13.75 -34.18
CA ALA A 37 53.85 15.19 -34.36
C ALA A 37 53.61 15.97 -33.04
N GLU A 38 52.64 15.55 -32.23
CA GLU A 38 52.36 16.15 -30.93
C GLU A 38 53.47 15.86 -29.91
N LYS A 39 54.01 14.62 -29.89
CA LYS A 39 55.17 14.26 -29.07
C LYS A 39 56.42 15.02 -29.49
N GLU A 40 56.65 15.21 -30.77
CA GLU A 40 57.80 15.94 -31.31
C GLU A 40 57.73 17.44 -30.95
N LYS A 41 56.53 18.04 -30.98
CA LYS A 41 56.29 19.39 -30.46
C LYS A 41 56.61 19.50 -28.96
N ILE A 42 56.16 18.54 -28.15
CA ILE A 42 56.45 18.51 -26.70
C ILE A 42 57.96 18.35 -26.44
N ILE A 43 58.65 17.54 -27.25
CA ILE A 43 60.10 17.34 -27.14
C ILE A 43 60.82 18.64 -27.49
N LYS A 44 60.40 19.35 -28.54
CA LYS A 44 60.98 20.65 -28.92
C LYS A 44 60.77 21.71 -27.84
N GLU A 45 59.56 21.81 -27.28
CA GLU A 45 59.28 22.70 -26.14
C GLU A 45 60.10 22.34 -24.88
N LYS A 46 60.35 21.04 -24.64
CA LYS A 46 61.22 20.60 -23.55
C LYS A 46 62.69 20.89 -23.82
N LEU A 47 63.16 20.74 -25.06
CA LEU A 47 64.52 21.09 -25.47
C LEU A 47 64.75 22.60 -25.34
N ASP A 48 63.79 23.42 -25.74
CA ASP A 48 63.85 24.88 -25.59
C ASP A 48 63.86 25.28 -24.11
N LYS A 49 63.08 24.59 -23.26
CA LYS A 49 63.13 24.77 -21.79
C LYS A 49 64.46 24.32 -21.20
N VAL A 50 65.03 23.22 -21.67
CA VAL A 50 66.36 22.76 -21.21
C VAL A 50 67.43 23.75 -21.65
N ALA A 51 67.41 24.26 -22.88
CA ALA A 51 68.33 25.28 -23.35
C ALA A 51 68.18 26.59 -22.56
N SER A 52 66.95 27.00 -22.25
CA SER A 52 66.66 28.13 -21.36
C SER A 52 67.24 27.92 -19.96
N LEU A 53 66.96 26.78 -19.33
CA LEU A 53 67.49 26.44 -18.01
C LEU A 53 69.01 26.29 -18.01
N GLN A 54 69.61 25.79 -19.09
CA GLN A 54 71.06 25.64 -19.23
C GLN A 54 71.75 27.01 -19.43
N SER A 55 71.08 27.96 -20.10
CA SER A 55 71.53 29.35 -20.17
C SER A 55 71.40 30.07 -18.82
N GLU A 56 70.37 29.76 -18.05
CA GLU A 56 70.12 30.30 -16.72
C GLU A 56 71.12 29.73 -15.69
N VAL A 57 71.43 28.43 -15.75
CA VAL A 57 72.49 27.79 -14.95
C VAL A 57 73.87 28.36 -15.31
N SER A 58 74.15 28.61 -16.60
CA SER A 58 75.41 29.24 -17.03
C SER A 58 75.51 30.71 -16.59
N SER A 59 74.37 31.41 -16.49
CA SER A 59 74.27 32.77 -15.93
C SER A 59 74.46 32.78 -14.40
N LEU A 60 74.00 31.74 -13.69
CA LEU A 60 74.14 31.60 -12.24
C LEU A 60 75.53 31.12 -11.82
N GLN A 61 76.26 30.41 -12.68
CA GLN A 61 77.66 30.03 -12.45
C GLN A 61 78.62 31.24 -12.41
N GLY A 62 78.18 32.44 -12.87
CA GLY A 62 79.00 33.66 -12.97
C GLY A 62 78.92 34.65 -11.81
N LYS A 63 78.09 34.42 -10.77
CA LYS A 63 77.99 35.30 -9.59
C LYS A 63 77.85 34.49 -8.30
N LEU A 64 78.96 34.33 -7.60
CA LEU A 64 79.03 33.68 -6.30
C LEU A 64 79.03 34.76 -5.20
N ASP A 65 77.85 35.03 -4.64
CA ASP A 65 77.66 35.69 -3.34
C ASP A 65 76.76 34.81 -2.46
N ALA A 66 77.27 33.60 -2.15
CA ALA A 66 76.52 32.54 -1.50
C ALA A 66 76.15 32.80 -0.02
N ALA A 67 76.73 33.81 0.65
CA ALA A 67 76.50 34.04 2.08
C ALA A 67 75.20 34.82 2.38
N ALA A 68 74.80 35.78 1.54
CA ALA A 68 73.62 36.62 1.76
C ALA A 68 72.29 35.93 1.37
N GLU A 69 72.34 34.93 0.48
CA GLU A 69 71.17 34.12 0.11
C GLU A 69 70.87 33.01 1.13
N ILE A 70 71.89 32.42 1.77
CA ILE A 70 71.73 31.41 2.82
C ILE A 70 71.02 31.99 4.04
N GLU A 71 71.33 33.23 4.43
CA GLU A 71 70.70 33.90 5.57
C GLU A 71 69.21 34.23 5.29
N LYS A 72 68.86 34.63 4.05
CA LYS A 72 67.47 34.78 3.60
C LYS A 72 66.72 33.45 3.53
N ALA A 73 67.39 32.37 3.12
CA ALA A 73 66.80 31.03 3.09
C ALA A 73 66.51 30.51 4.50
N HIS A 74 67.42 30.75 5.46
CA HIS A 74 67.18 30.42 6.86
C HIS A 74 66.04 31.23 7.49
N ALA A 75 65.96 32.54 7.21
CA ALA A 75 64.84 33.37 7.67
C ALA A 75 63.49 32.88 7.11
N ARG A 76 63.45 32.47 5.84
CA ARG A 76 62.25 31.86 5.22
C ARG A 76 61.92 30.50 5.83
N ALA A 77 62.92 29.68 6.15
CA ALA A 77 62.72 28.39 6.80
C ALA A 77 62.13 28.56 8.21
N THR A 78 62.64 29.52 9.00
CA THR A 78 62.10 29.81 10.35
C THR A 78 60.67 30.35 10.30
N GLU A 79 60.33 31.14 9.28
CA GLU A 79 58.96 31.64 9.07
C GLU A 79 58.01 30.52 8.64
N LEU A 80 58.45 29.63 7.73
CA LEU A 80 57.67 28.46 7.32
C LEU A 80 57.46 27.49 8.49
N GLU A 81 58.46 27.27 9.33
CA GLU A 81 58.35 26.44 10.53
C GLU A 81 57.30 27.00 11.50
N LYS A 82 57.31 28.32 11.70
CA LYS A 82 56.29 29.02 12.50
C LYS A 82 54.87 28.90 11.91
N GLN A 83 54.75 28.93 10.59
CA GLN A 83 53.48 28.71 9.89
C GLN A 83 53.00 27.26 10.02
N VAL A 84 53.91 26.29 9.92
CA VAL A 84 53.61 24.86 10.10
C VAL A 84 53.15 24.59 11.54
N ASP A 85 53.80 25.17 12.54
CA ASP A 85 53.38 25.02 13.93
C ASP A 85 52.01 25.63 14.19
N LYS A 86 51.72 26.80 13.60
CA LYS A 86 50.38 27.42 13.67
C LYS A 86 49.32 26.55 13.00
N LEU A 87 49.59 26.04 11.80
CA LEU A 87 48.72 25.11 11.07
C LEU A 87 48.46 23.84 11.88
N LYS A 88 49.48 23.31 12.56
CA LYS A 88 49.37 22.12 13.41
C LYS A 88 48.43 22.37 14.60
N THR A 89 48.52 23.54 15.24
CA THR A 89 47.61 23.91 16.33
C THR A 89 46.17 24.12 15.84
N ASP A 90 45.99 24.69 14.65
CA ASP A 90 44.67 24.88 14.04
C ASP A 90 44.04 23.54 13.63
N VAL A 91 44.80 22.61 13.07
CA VAL A 91 44.30 21.26 12.75
C VAL A 91 43.88 20.51 14.02
N GLN A 92 44.66 20.60 15.11
CA GLN A 92 44.27 19.98 16.38
C GLN A 92 42.99 20.58 16.98
N SER A 93 42.78 21.90 16.87
CA SER A 93 41.55 22.52 17.36
C SER A 93 40.33 22.10 16.56
N GLN A 94 40.46 22.04 15.22
CA GLN A 94 39.41 21.55 14.32
C GLN A 94 39.07 20.09 14.55
N LEU A 95 40.05 19.25 14.88
CA LEU A 95 39.82 17.82 15.16
C LEU A 95 38.96 17.64 16.42
N LYS A 96 39.20 18.44 17.48
CA LYS A 96 38.37 18.46 18.69
C LYS A 96 36.96 18.96 18.41
N GLU A 97 36.83 19.99 17.58
CA GLU A 97 35.51 20.51 17.18
C GLU A 97 34.71 19.46 16.38
N LYS A 98 35.36 18.74 15.48
CA LYS A 98 34.76 17.61 14.73
C LYS A 98 34.24 16.52 15.66
N GLU A 99 35.01 16.13 16.68
CA GLU A 99 34.59 15.10 17.65
C GLU A 99 33.34 15.55 18.45
N VAL A 100 33.28 16.82 18.84
CA VAL A 100 32.08 17.39 19.49
C VAL A 100 30.88 17.36 18.54
N LEU A 101 31.06 17.70 17.27
CA LEU A 101 29.99 17.66 16.27
C LEU A 101 29.49 16.22 16.02
N GLU A 102 30.38 15.24 15.92
CA GLU A 102 30.05 13.82 15.74
C GLU A 102 29.26 13.28 16.95
N SER A 103 29.65 13.66 18.17
CA SER A 103 28.87 13.32 19.37
C SER A 103 27.46 13.93 19.35
N ARG A 104 27.31 15.16 18.83
CA ARG A 104 26.03 15.85 18.69
C ARG A 104 25.17 15.19 17.60
N GLU A 105 25.76 14.80 16.48
CA GLU A 105 25.09 14.07 15.40
C GLU A 105 24.49 12.76 15.93
N SER A 106 25.27 11.94 16.63
CA SER A 106 24.78 10.68 17.21
C SER A 106 23.62 10.87 18.20
N LYS A 107 23.62 11.99 18.94
CA LYS A 107 22.53 12.34 19.86
C LYS A 107 21.26 12.78 19.12
N VAL A 108 21.42 13.52 18.03
CA VAL A 108 20.31 13.93 17.15
C VAL A 108 19.71 12.71 16.46
N GLU A 109 20.54 11.79 15.96
CA GLU A 109 20.12 10.54 15.33
C GLU A 109 19.29 9.66 16.29
N LYS A 110 19.76 9.49 17.54
CA LYS A 110 19.00 8.77 18.57
C LYS A 110 17.62 9.40 18.83
N ARG A 111 17.55 10.73 18.92
CA ARG A 111 16.27 11.45 19.12
C ARG A 111 15.36 11.34 17.90
N MET A 112 15.92 11.38 16.70
CA MET A 112 15.17 11.20 15.45
C MET A 112 14.54 9.81 15.39
N ASN A 113 15.29 8.76 15.76
CA ASN A 113 14.77 7.39 15.82
C ASN A 113 13.66 7.23 16.87
N GLU A 114 13.81 7.85 18.04
CA GLU A 114 12.77 7.85 19.08
C GLU A 114 11.48 8.56 18.63
N LEU A 115 11.62 9.72 17.97
CA LEU A 115 10.48 10.45 17.42
C LEU A 115 9.79 9.68 16.29
N ASN A 116 10.56 8.99 15.44
CA ASN A 116 10.02 8.19 14.36
C ASN A 116 9.20 7.00 14.90
N ALA A 117 9.71 6.33 15.94
CA ALA A 117 8.96 5.26 16.63
C ALA A 117 7.66 5.77 17.29
N LYS A 118 7.67 6.98 17.87
CA LYS A 118 6.45 7.61 18.40
C LYS A 118 5.45 7.95 17.28
N LEU A 119 5.94 8.43 16.14
CA LEU A 119 5.10 8.76 14.98
C LEU A 119 4.41 7.52 14.42
N GLU A 120 5.12 6.40 14.27
CA GLU A 120 4.51 5.14 13.82
C GLU A 120 3.43 4.63 14.78
N ASN A 121 3.66 4.74 16.09
CA ASN A 121 2.66 4.35 17.09
C ASN A 121 1.41 5.23 17.03
N LEU A 122 1.55 6.55 16.86
CA LEU A 122 0.43 7.46 16.67
C LEU A 122 -0.34 7.16 15.39
N GLN A 123 0.36 6.83 14.30
CA GLN A 123 -0.26 6.45 13.03
C GLN A 123 -1.13 5.19 13.19
N LYS A 124 -0.62 4.15 13.88
CA LYS A 124 -1.37 2.92 14.17
C LYS A 124 -2.63 3.19 14.99
N ILE A 125 -2.54 4.05 16.02
CA ILE A 125 -3.69 4.44 16.86
C ILE A 125 -4.75 5.18 16.03
N ASN A 126 -4.32 6.09 15.16
CA ASN A 126 -5.22 6.84 14.28
C ASN A 126 -5.99 5.91 13.32
N ASP A 127 -5.28 4.99 12.67
CA ASP A 127 -5.90 4.00 11.77
C ASP A 127 -6.89 3.10 12.51
N GLU A 128 -6.57 2.68 13.73
CA GLU A 128 -7.48 1.92 14.58
C GLU A 128 -8.74 2.73 14.94
N GLN A 129 -8.59 3.98 15.38
CA GLN A 129 -9.71 4.88 15.71
C GLN A 129 -10.61 5.13 14.49
N LYS A 130 -10.02 5.40 13.32
CA LYS A 130 -10.74 5.59 12.06
C LYS A 130 -11.55 4.35 11.67
N SER A 131 -11.00 3.15 11.92
CA SER A 131 -11.72 1.90 11.69
C SER A 131 -12.93 1.73 12.63
N LYS A 132 -12.79 2.13 13.91
CA LYS A 132 -13.86 2.10 14.91
C LYS A 132 -14.98 3.06 14.54
N ILE A 133 -14.65 4.30 14.17
CA ILE A 133 -15.61 5.32 13.70
C ILE A 133 -16.43 4.81 12.51
N ARG A 134 -15.77 4.23 11.50
CA ARG A 134 -16.46 3.65 10.33
C ARG A 134 -17.38 2.47 10.68
N LYS A 135 -17.08 1.71 11.73
CA LYS A 135 -17.96 0.63 12.21
C LYS A 135 -19.19 1.20 12.92
N THR A 136 -19.01 2.21 13.78
CA THR A 136 -20.12 2.85 14.50
C THR A 136 -21.02 3.65 13.58
N GLU A 137 -20.48 4.36 12.58
CA GLU A 137 -21.28 5.09 11.58
C GLU A 137 -22.17 4.16 10.75
N ARG A 138 -21.65 2.98 10.37
CA ARG A 138 -22.46 1.98 9.65
C ARG A 138 -23.56 1.41 10.52
N ALA A 139 -23.27 1.11 11.79
CA ALA A 139 -24.28 0.62 12.74
C ALA A 139 -25.37 1.67 12.98
N LEU A 140 -25.00 2.95 13.07
CA LEU A 140 -25.94 4.06 13.22
C LEU A 140 -26.88 4.18 12.01
N LYS A 141 -26.33 4.17 10.79
CA LYS A 141 -27.16 4.21 9.55
C LYS A 141 -28.15 3.05 9.47
N VAL A 142 -27.72 1.84 9.81
CA VAL A 142 -28.62 0.67 9.84
C VAL A 142 -29.71 0.86 10.89
N ALA A 143 -29.39 1.36 12.08
CA ALA A 143 -30.38 1.62 13.11
C ALA A 143 -31.38 2.72 12.69
N GLU A 144 -30.92 3.76 11.99
CA GLU A 144 -31.77 4.81 11.43
C GLU A 144 -32.73 4.28 10.36
N GLU A 145 -32.23 3.46 9.42
CA GLU A 145 -33.05 2.83 8.37
C GLU A 145 -34.10 1.87 8.94
N GLU A 146 -33.72 1.01 9.88
CA GLU A 146 -34.64 0.07 10.55
C GLU A 146 -35.70 0.83 11.35
N LEU A 147 -35.33 1.94 12.00
CA LEU A 147 -36.28 2.80 12.71
C LEU A 147 -37.29 3.44 11.75
N LEU A 148 -36.84 3.93 10.59
CA LEU A 148 -37.75 4.48 9.57
C LEU A 148 -38.70 3.40 9.02
N LYS A 149 -38.17 2.20 8.73
CA LYS A 149 -38.97 1.06 8.27
C LYS A 149 -40.02 0.65 9.30
N ALA A 150 -39.63 0.50 10.57
CA ALA A 150 -40.54 0.15 11.65
C ALA A 150 -41.63 1.21 11.84
N LYS A 151 -41.31 2.50 11.69
CA LYS A 151 -42.31 3.59 11.73
C LYS A 151 -43.33 3.47 10.59
N ILE A 152 -42.86 3.19 9.37
CA ILE A 152 -43.75 3.03 8.20
C ILE A 152 -44.63 1.78 8.36
N GLU A 153 -44.06 0.66 8.80
CA GLU A 153 -44.82 -0.58 9.03
C GLU A 153 -45.87 -0.38 10.14
N ALA A 154 -45.50 0.23 11.26
CA ALA A 154 -46.43 0.57 12.33
C ALA A 154 -47.56 1.49 11.84
N ALA A 155 -47.25 2.50 11.01
CA ALA A 155 -48.26 3.38 10.43
C ALA A 155 -49.20 2.62 9.47
N SER A 156 -48.67 1.70 8.64
CA SER A 156 -49.51 0.89 7.75
C SER A 156 -50.40 -0.10 8.52
N LYS A 157 -49.85 -0.73 9.57
CA LYS A 157 -50.59 -1.68 10.41
C LYS A 157 -51.65 -0.96 11.23
N HIS A 158 -51.35 0.24 11.71
CA HIS A 158 -52.36 1.08 12.35
C HIS A 158 -53.51 1.40 11.39
N LYS A 159 -53.22 1.76 10.12
CA LYS A 159 -54.25 2.03 9.11
C LYS A 159 -55.11 0.80 8.79
N GLU A 160 -54.49 -0.35 8.55
CA GLU A 160 -55.17 -1.64 8.33
C GLU A 160 -56.05 -2.00 9.54
N LEU A 161 -55.52 -1.81 10.76
CA LEU A 161 -56.26 -2.01 12.00
C LEU A 161 -57.48 -1.08 12.07
N THR A 162 -57.33 0.21 11.82
CA THR A 162 -58.47 1.16 11.85
C THR A 162 -59.55 0.83 10.82
N GLU A 163 -59.19 0.35 9.63
CA GLU A 163 -60.13 -0.06 8.58
C GLU A 163 -60.87 -1.35 8.94
N VAL A 164 -60.17 -2.35 9.48
CA VAL A 164 -60.78 -3.63 9.92
C VAL A 164 -61.61 -3.45 11.20
N HIS A 165 -61.17 -2.58 12.11
CA HIS A 165 -61.79 -2.38 13.42
C HIS A 165 -63.09 -1.56 13.33
N GLY A 166 -63.24 -0.71 12.31
CA GLY A 166 -64.50 0.00 12.05
C GLY A 166 -65.69 -0.91 11.69
N ALA A 167 -65.43 -2.14 11.26
CA ALA A 167 -66.46 -3.10 10.83
C ALA A 167 -66.62 -4.34 11.75
N TRP A 168 -65.67 -4.62 12.64
CA TRP A 168 -65.66 -5.89 13.41
C TRP A 168 -65.61 -5.73 14.94
N LEU A 169 -65.19 -4.58 15.50
CA LEU A 169 -65.14 -4.43 16.96
C LEU A 169 -66.50 -4.01 17.53
N PRO A 170 -66.99 -4.67 18.60
CA PRO A 170 -68.14 -4.18 19.35
C PRO A 170 -67.92 -2.74 19.82
N HIS A 171 -68.97 -1.91 19.74
CA HIS A 171 -68.91 -0.48 20.00
C HIS A 171 -68.22 -0.13 21.34
N TRP A 172 -68.39 -0.94 22.38
CA TRP A 172 -67.76 -0.75 23.68
C TRP A 172 -66.21 -0.87 23.66
N LEU A 173 -65.64 -1.75 22.83
CA LEU A 173 -64.19 -1.97 22.75
C LEU A 173 -63.50 -0.89 21.92
N ALA A 174 -64.17 -0.39 20.87
CA ALA A 174 -63.70 0.76 20.08
C ALA A 174 -63.60 2.02 20.94
N THR A 175 -64.61 2.27 21.79
CA THR A 175 -64.61 3.41 22.72
C THR A 175 -63.46 3.34 23.74
N HIS A 176 -63.17 2.14 24.28
CA HIS A 176 -62.04 1.96 25.21
C HIS A 176 -60.68 2.12 24.53
N LEU A 177 -60.52 1.67 23.28
CA LEU A 177 -59.28 1.88 22.52
C LEU A 177 -59.03 3.36 22.22
N MET A 178 -60.08 4.13 21.89
CA MET A 178 -59.95 5.59 21.71
C MET A 178 -59.56 6.29 23.02
N GLN A 179 -60.11 5.87 24.17
CA GLN A 179 -59.72 6.42 25.48
C GLN A 179 -58.26 6.10 25.84
N PHE A 180 -57.80 4.89 25.54
CA PHE A 180 -56.39 4.53 25.76
C PHE A 180 -55.45 5.33 24.85
N GLN A 181 -55.84 5.53 23.59
CA GLN A 181 -55.05 6.30 22.63
C GLN A 181 -54.92 7.77 23.06
N SER A 182 -56.01 8.41 23.49
CA SER A 182 -55.98 9.79 23.95
C SER A 182 -55.17 9.97 25.24
N PHE A 183 -55.27 9.01 26.18
CA PHE A 183 -54.44 9.00 27.39
C PHE A 183 -52.94 8.84 27.09
N ALA A 184 -52.58 7.91 26.20
CA ALA A 184 -51.20 7.71 25.78
C ALA A 184 -50.63 8.93 25.04
N GLU A 185 -51.44 9.59 24.21
CA GLU A 185 -51.04 10.81 23.50
C GLU A 185 -50.83 11.99 24.45
N LEU A 186 -51.70 12.15 25.45
CA LEU A 186 -51.56 13.18 26.48
C LEU A 186 -50.24 13.02 27.25
N HIS A 187 -49.96 11.82 27.75
CA HIS A 187 -48.72 11.55 28.49
C HIS A 187 -47.46 11.68 27.63
N TRP A 188 -47.53 11.32 26.35
CA TRP A 188 -46.42 11.56 25.43
C TRP A 188 -46.15 13.05 25.24
N ARG A 189 -47.20 13.90 25.16
CA ARG A 189 -47.03 15.36 25.02
C ARG A 189 -46.50 16.00 26.29
N GLU A 190 -47.01 15.64 27.46
CA GLU A 190 -46.61 16.25 28.73
C GLU A 190 -45.21 15.84 29.19
N TYR A 191 -44.85 14.56 29.04
CA TYR A 191 -43.61 14.04 29.63
C TYR A 191 -42.63 13.48 28.60
N GLY A 192 -43.12 12.75 27.60
CA GLY A 192 -42.26 12.08 26.62
C GLY A 192 -41.52 13.04 25.68
N LYS A 193 -42.25 13.98 25.07
CA LYS A 193 -41.72 14.94 24.10
C LYS A 193 -40.69 15.90 24.70
N PRO A 194 -40.91 16.50 25.90
CA PRO A 194 -39.90 17.35 26.53
C PRO A 194 -38.61 16.60 26.89
N ALA A 195 -38.71 15.36 27.37
CA ALA A 195 -37.55 14.54 27.70
C ALA A 195 -36.69 14.22 26.46
N MET A 196 -37.33 13.83 25.35
CA MET A 196 -36.64 13.54 24.09
C MET A 196 -35.96 14.78 23.48
N ASN A 197 -36.60 15.94 23.54
CA ASN A 197 -36.01 17.19 23.07
C ASN A 197 -34.77 17.56 23.88
N THR A 198 -34.81 17.38 25.21
CA THR A 198 -33.68 17.65 26.11
C THR A 198 -32.47 16.77 25.78
N ILE A 199 -32.69 15.49 25.50
CA ILE A 199 -31.62 14.54 25.10
C ILE A 199 -30.99 14.95 23.77
N THR A 200 -31.83 15.35 22.80
CA THR A 200 -31.38 15.79 21.47
C THR A 200 -30.50 17.04 21.58
N GLN A 201 -30.92 18.03 22.38
CA GLN A 201 -30.17 19.27 22.59
C GLN A 201 -28.81 19.01 23.23
N LYS A 202 -28.75 18.20 24.29
CA LYS A 202 -27.47 17.85 24.96
C LYS A 202 -26.50 17.12 24.03
N THR A 203 -27.02 16.26 23.16
CA THR A 203 -26.20 15.54 22.17
C THR A 203 -25.59 16.50 21.15
N LEU A 204 -26.37 17.48 20.68
CA LEU A 204 -25.90 18.49 19.73
C LEU A 204 -24.86 19.43 20.34
N GLU A 205 -25.04 19.81 21.60
CA GLU A 205 -24.10 20.65 22.35
C GLU A 205 -22.75 19.95 22.57
N LYS A 206 -22.76 18.65 22.89
CA LYS A 206 -21.52 17.87 23.03
C LYS A 206 -20.78 17.68 21.71
N LYS A 207 -21.52 17.53 20.60
CA LYS A 207 -20.93 17.48 19.25
C LYS A 207 -20.24 18.80 18.88
N SER A 208 -20.85 19.94 19.19
CA SER A 208 -20.26 21.25 18.88
C SER A 208 -19.04 21.56 19.74
N GLN A 209 -19.03 21.14 21.02
CA GLN A 209 -17.85 21.22 21.90
C GLN A 209 -16.67 20.38 21.36
N ALA A 210 -16.93 19.15 20.92
CA ALA A 210 -15.89 18.28 20.35
C ALA A 210 -15.31 18.82 19.04
N ALA A 211 -16.15 19.41 18.18
CA ALA A 211 -15.71 20.04 16.93
C ALA A 211 -14.79 21.25 17.18
N LYS A 212 -15.17 22.16 18.10
CA LYS A 212 -14.37 23.33 18.48
C LYS A 212 -13.01 22.96 19.09
N TRP A 213 -12.94 21.85 19.82
CA TRP A 213 -11.69 21.35 20.39
C TRP A 213 -10.72 20.81 19.32
N ALA A 214 -11.24 20.14 18.29
CA ALA A 214 -10.42 19.47 17.27
C ALA A 214 -9.87 20.41 16.18
N GLU A 215 -10.60 21.49 15.87
CA GLU A 215 -10.28 22.45 14.81
C GLU A 215 -8.84 23.03 14.86
N PRO A 216 -8.34 23.56 15.99
CA PRO A 216 -6.97 24.10 16.05
C PRO A 216 -5.89 23.02 15.88
N HIS A 217 -6.14 21.78 16.32
CA HIS A 217 -5.18 20.68 16.19
C HIS A 217 -5.08 20.16 14.74
N ILE A 218 -6.19 20.18 14.00
CA ILE A 218 -6.23 19.81 12.58
C ILE A 218 -5.50 20.86 11.73
N GLU A 219 -5.76 22.14 11.98
CA GLU A 219 -5.09 23.24 11.26
C GLU A 219 -3.58 23.27 11.54
N MET A 220 -3.16 23.02 12.78
CA MET A 220 -1.73 22.91 13.13
C MET A 220 -1.05 21.73 12.42
N MET A 221 -1.66 20.53 12.41
CA MET A 221 -1.13 19.39 11.67
C MET A 221 -1.02 19.69 10.17
N LYS A 222 -2.04 20.36 9.61
CA LYS A 222 -2.07 20.69 8.17
C LYS A 222 -0.96 21.66 7.78
N LYS A 223 -0.66 22.65 8.62
CA LYS A 223 0.31 23.71 8.32
C LYS A 223 1.75 23.31 8.64
N GLU A 224 2.00 22.69 9.78
CA GLU A 224 3.38 22.45 10.25
C GLU A 224 3.92 21.06 9.89
N TRP A 225 3.07 20.04 9.85
CA TRP A 225 3.55 18.66 9.76
C TRP A 225 3.48 18.08 8.34
N ILE A 226 2.49 18.48 7.54
CA ILE A 226 2.33 17.96 6.17
C ILE A 226 3.52 18.30 5.25
N PRO A 227 4.06 19.55 5.21
CA PRO A 227 5.16 19.88 4.31
C PRO A 227 6.48 19.15 4.64
N PRO A 228 6.98 19.14 5.90
CA PRO A 228 8.20 18.42 6.26
C PRO A 228 8.06 16.91 6.08
N LEU A 229 6.89 16.34 6.40
CA LEU A 229 6.65 14.91 6.21
C LEU A 229 6.71 14.53 4.73
N LYS A 230 6.22 15.39 3.83
CA LYS A 230 6.28 15.17 2.38
C LYS A 230 7.72 15.21 1.87
N GLU A 231 8.54 16.15 2.34
CA GLU A 231 9.95 16.23 1.99
C GLU A 231 10.76 15.05 2.53
N HIS A 232 10.58 14.71 3.82
CA HIS A 232 11.24 13.55 4.41
C HIS A 232 10.85 12.24 3.75
N CYS A 233 9.59 12.07 3.36
CA CYS A 233 9.13 10.85 2.69
C CYS A 233 9.69 10.74 1.25
N LEU A 234 9.88 11.86 0.56
CA LEU A 234 10.56 11.87 -0.75
C LEU A 234 12.04 11.48 -0.63
N THR A 235 12.74 12.00 0.39
CA THR A 235 14.16 11.67 0.66
C THR A 235 14.36 10.23 1.12
N VAL A 236 13.43 9.70 1.92
CA VAL A 236 13.45 8.28 2.32
C VAL A 236 13.13 7.38 1.12
N LYS A 237 12.20 7.79 0.25
CA LYS A 237 11.91 7.02 -0.97
C LYS A 237 13.14 6.89 -1.88
N THR A 238 13.90 7.96 -2.08
CA THR A 238 15.10 7.94 -2.94
C THR A 238 16.26 7.15 -2.35
N SER A 239 16.41 7.11 -1.02
CA SER A 239 17.46 6.32 -0.36
C SER A 239 17.12 4.83 -0.25
N LEU A 240 15.83 4.50 -0.09
CA LEU A 240 15.38 3.13 0.16
C LEU A 240 15.13 2.32 -1.12
N GLU A 241 14.89 2.98 -2.26
CA GLU A 241 14.65 2.36 -3.57
C GLU A 241 15.72 1.31 -3.97
N PRO A 242 17.04 1.60 -3.92
CA PRO A 242 18.06 0.60 -4.25
C PRO A 242 18.13 -0.56 -3.23
N HIS A 243 17.77 -0.31 -1.97
CA HIS A 243 17.82 -1.32 -0.90
C HIS A 243 16.65 -2.29 -0.97
N VAL A 244 15.46 -1.79 -1.30
CA VAL A 244 14.28 -2.62 -1.58
C VAL A 244 14.53 -3.48 -2.81
N HIS A 245 15.16 -2.95 -3.86
CA HIS A 245 15.49 -3.74 -5.05
C HIS A 245 16.49 -4.87 -4.73
N SER A 246 17.57 -4.57 -4.02
CA SER A 246 18.58 -5.55 -3.57
C SER A 246 18.00 -6.62 -2.63
N LEU A 247 17.14 -6.22 -1.70
CA LEU A 247 16.46 -7.16 -0.81
C LEU A 247 15.51 -8.05 -1.61
N THR A 248 14.76 -7.49 -2.55
CA THR A 248 13.82 -8.24 -3.40
C THR A 248 14.55 -9.31 -4.22
N THR A 249 15.69 -9.00 -4.84
CA THR A 249 16.50 -10.01 -5.56
C THR A 249 17.03 -11.10 -4.64
N LYS A 250 17.64 -10.74 -3.50
CA LYS A 250 18.17 -11.74 -2.55
C LYS A 250 17.07 -12.63 -1.98
N THR A 251 15.90 -12.07 -1.70
CA THR A 251 14.78 -12.85 -1.16
C THR A 251 14.23 -13.81 -2.21
N LEU A 252 14.23 -13.42 -3.49
CA LEU A 252 13.81 -14.27 -4.60
C LEU A 252 14.79 -15.42 -4.84
N GLU A 253 16.10 -15.17 -4.74
CA GLU A 253 17.14 -16.20 -4.79
C GLU A 253 17.05 -17.20 -3.63
N VAL A 254 16.86 -16.71 -2.40
CA VAL A 254 16.66 -17.57 -1.22
C VAL A 254 15.36 -18.36 -1.32
N TYR A 255 14.29 -17.77 -1.86
CA TYR A 255 13.02 -18.44 -2.08
C TYR A 255 13.13 -19.57 -3.11
N GLU A 256 13.75 -19.33 -4.27
CA GLU A 256 13.97 -20.38 -5.28
C GLU A 256 14.91 -21.48 -4.76
N SER A 257 15.95 -21.10 -4.01
CA SER A 257 16.84 -22.07 -3.35
C SER A 257 16.08 -22.93 -2.33
N SER A 258 15.26 -22.32 -1.48
CA SER A 258 14.42 -23.02 -0.50
C SER A 258 13.40 -23.94 -1.17
N LYS A 259 12.71 -23.47 -2.21
CA LYS A 259 11.77 -24.25 -3.01
C LYS A 259 12.46 -25.47 -3.63
N SER A 260 13.66 -25.31 -4.20
CA SER A 260 14.44 -26.42 -4.75
C SER A 260 14.83 -27.45 -3.69
N ALA A 261 15.20 -27.01 -2.48
CA ALA A 261 15.55 -27.87 -1.35
C ALA A 261 14.34 -28.60 -0.75
N LEU A 262 13.17 -27.96 -0.73
CA LEU A 262 11.92 -28.53 -0.20
C LEU A 262 11.23 -29.51 -1.16
N THR A 263 11.44 -29.36 -2.47
CA THR A 263 10.83 -30.21 -3.51
C THR A 263 11.01 -31.71 -3.26
N PRO A 264 12.22 -32.25 -2.98
CA PRO A 264 12.37 -33.69 -2.72
C PRO A 264 11.66 -34.17 -1.44
N HIS A 265 11.51 -33.29 -0.44
CA HIS A 265 10.77 -33.63 0.79
C HIS A 265 9.26 -33.62 0.59
N LEU A 266 8.73 -32.69 -0.21
CA LEU A 266 7.32 -32.71 -0.61
C LEU A 266 6.99 -33.97 -1.42
N ILE A 267 7.87 -34.38 -2.34
CA ILE A 267 7.68 -35.63 -3.11
C ILE A 267 7.64 -36.84 -2.17
N LYS A 268 8.56 -36.94 -1.20
CA LYS A 268 8.55 -38.03 -0.19
C LYS A 268 7.29 -38.03 0.68
N VAL A 269 6.83 -36.86 1.13
CA VAL A 269 5.57 -36.77 1.88
C VAL A 269 4.39 -37.19 1.01
N GLN A 270 4.38 -36.80 -0.26
CA GLN A 270 3.35 -37.21 -1.21
C GLN A 270 3.38 -38.73 -1.45
N GLU A 271 4.55 -39.34 -1.60
CA GLU A 271 4.72 -40.80 -1.71
C GLU A 271 4.24 -41.55 -0.46
N VAL A 272 4.42 -40.98 0.74
CA VAL A 272 3.96 -41.58 1.99
C VAL A 272 2.45 -41.43 2.17
N VAL A 273 1.87 -40.30 1.74
CA VAL A 273 0.45 -39.99 1.90
C VAL A 273 -0.42 -40.67 0.84
N ASP A 274 0.10 -40.85 -0.38
CA ASP A 274 -0.68 -41.43 -1.49
C ASP A 274 -1.25 -42.82 -1.18
N PRO A 275 -0.52 -43.78 -0.55
CA PRO A 275 -1.08 -45.06 -0.12
C PRO A 275 -2.30 -44.93 0.79
N TYR A 276 -2.24 -44.03 1.78
CA TYR A 276 -3.35 -43.77 2.70
C TYR A 276 -4.55 -43.13 1.98
N TYR A 277 -4.29 -42.20 1.05
CA TYR A 277 -5.35 -41.63 0.22
C TYR A 277 -6.01 -42.69 -0.66
N GLN A 278 -5.22 -43.59 -1.28
CA GLN A 278 -5.78 -44.69 -2.07
C GLN A 278 -6.59 -45.67 -1.21
N GLU A 279 -6.20 -45.93 0.03
CA GLU A 279 -6.94 -46.80 0.96
C GLU A 279 -8.26 -46.17 1.41
N VAL A 280 -8.25 -44.90 1.80
CA VAL A 280 -9.47 -44.13 2.09
C VAL A 280 -10.36 -44.06 0.86
N LYS A 281 -9.79 -43.88 -0.33
CA LYS A 281 -10.52 -43.89 -1.61
C LYS A 281 -11.15 -45.25 -1.87
N LYS A 282 -10.46 -46.37 -1.61
CA LYS A 282 -11.05 -47.73 -1.72
C LYS A 282 -12.26 -47.91 -0.81
N PHE A 283 -12.18 -47.40 0.43
CA PHE A 283 -13.27 -47.53 1.41
C PHE A 283 -14.46 -46.60 1.10
N SER A 284 -14.17 -45.36 0.73
CA SER A 284 -15.18 -44.32 0.49
C SER A 284 -15.85 -44.41 -0.87
N LYS A 285 -15.13 -44.85 -1.91
CA LYS A 285 -15.65 -44.95 -3.28
C LYS A 285 -16.95 -45.74 -3.41
N PRO A 286 -17.14 -46.94 -2.83
CA PRO A 286 -18.43 -47.64 -2.92
C PRO A 286 -19.57 -46.90 -2.22
N HIS A 287 -19.28 -46.14 -1.16
CA HIS A 287 -20.30 -45.35 -0.46
C HIS A 287 -20.68 -44.10 -1.26
N ILE A 288 -19.70 -43.43 -1.86
CA ILE A 288 -19.91 -42.29 -2.76
C ILE A 288 -20.66 -42.76 -4.02
N ASP A 289 -20.25 -43.87 -4.62
CA ASP A 289 -20.88 -44.45 -5.80
C ASP A 289 -22.32 -44.86 -5.49
N ASN A 290 -22.60 -45.43 -4.31
CA ASN A 290 -23.96 -45.75 -3.88
C ASN A 290 -24.84 -44.48 -3.74
N VAL A 291 -24.32 -43.45 -3.07
CA VAL A 291 -25.01 -42.16 -2.94
C VAL A 291 -25.25 -41.54 -4.32
N VAL A 292 -24.28 -41.58 -5.22
CA VAL A 292 -24.43 -41.12 -6.60
C VAL A 292 -25.49 -41.94 -7.33
N THR A 293 -25.48 -43.27 -7.23
CA THR A 293 -26.47 -44.12 -7.93
C THR A 293 -27.89 -43.90 -7.43
N VAL A 294 -28.08 -43.74 -6.12
CA VAL A 294 -29.40 -43.45 -5.53
C VAL A 294 -29.86 -42.05 -5.92
N THR A 295 -28.95 -41.08 -5.97
CA THR A 295 -29.28 -39.66 -6.18
C THR A 295 -29.42 -39.29 -7.65
N LYS A 296 -28.73 -40.00 -8.56
CA LYS A 296 -28.70 -39.75 -10.02
C LYS A 296 -30.09 -39.66 -10.67
N PRO A 297 -31.03 -40.61 -10.49
CA PRO A 297 -32.35 -40.49 -11.11
C PRO A 297 -33.15 -39.28 -10.61
N HIS A 298 -32.98 -38.88 -9.34
CA HIS A 298 -33.65 -37.72 -8.77
C HIS A 298 -33.04 -36.40 -9.27
N VAL A 299 -31.72 -36.34 -9.42
CA VAL A 299 -31.02 -35.19 -10.02
C VAL A 299 -31.33 -35.05 -11.50
N ASP A 300 -31.39 -36.16 -12.25
CA ASP A 300 -31.74 -36.13 -13.68
C ASP A 300 -33.20 -35.68 -13.89
N LYS A 301 -34.12 -36.15 -13.04
CA LYS A 301 -35.52 -35.67 -13.03
C LYS A 301 -35.59 -34.17 -12.70
N LEU A 302 -34.90 -33.72 -11.66
CA LEU A 302 -34.82 -32.29 -11.30
C LEU A 302 -34.25 -31.46 -12.45
N ARG A 303 -33.18 -31.94 -13.10
CA ARG A 303 -32.53 -31.27 -14.23
C ARG A 303 -33.47 -31.14 -15.43
N LEU A 304 -34.25 -32.18 -15.74
CA LEU A 304 -35.24 -32.14 -16.81
C LEU A 304 -36.38 -31.16 -16.49
N THR A 305 -36.88 -31.15 -15.26
CA THR A 305 -37.93 -30.21 -14.83
C THR A 305 -37.45 -28.75 -14.76
N LEU A 306 -36.17 -28.54 -14.43
CA LEU A 306 -35.57 -27.20 -14.35
C LEU A 306 -35.10 -26.68 -15.70
N LYS A 307 -34.90 -27.54 -16.71
CA LYS A 307 -34.42 -27.18 -18.06
C LYS A 307 -35.14 -25.98 -18.71
N PRO A 308 -36.49 -25.87 -18.70
CA PRO A 308 -37.17 -24.67 -19.24
C PRO A 308 -36.88 -23.41 -18.42
N TYR A 309 -36.83 -23.51 -17.08
CA TYR A 309 -36.51 -22.38 -16.20
C TYR A 309 -35.05 -21.94 -16.34
N THR A 310 -34.11 -22.87 -16.51
CA THR A 310 -32.70 -22.55 -16.76
C THR A 310 -32.53 -21.81 -18.09
N LYS A 311 -33.24 -22.23 -19.15
CA LYS A 311 -33.22 -21.50 -20.44
C LYS A 311 -33.73 -20.07 -20.29
N GLU A 312 -34.81 -19.88 -19.53
CA GLU A 312 -35.38 -18.55 -19.30
C GLU A 312 -34.44 -17.66 -18.49
N VAL A 313 -33.84 -18.19 -17.41
CA VAL A 313 -32.87 -17.46 -16.58
C VAL A 313 -31.64 -17.08 -17.40
N VAL A 314 -31.10 -17.98 -18.22
CA VAL A 314 -29.96 -17.70 -19.11
C VAL A 314 -30.31 -16.60 -20.11
N ARG A 315 -31.53 -16.60 -20.65
CA ARG A 315 -32.00 -15.56 -21.58
C ARG A 315 -32.12 -14.19 -20.92
N VAL A 316 -32.77 -14.12 -19.76
CA VAL A 316 -32.91 -12.88 -18.99
C VAL A 316 -31.56 -12.34 -18.55
N TYR A 317 -30.68 -13.21 -18.05
CA TYR A 317 -29.32 -12.85 -17.65
C TYR A 317 -28.47 -12.39 -18.83
N GLY A 318 -28.58 -13.03 -19.99
CA GLY A 318 -27.89 -12.62 -21.22
C GLY A 318 -28.34 -11.24 -21.71
N ASN A 319 -29.64 -10.94 -21.65
CA ASN A 319 -30.16 -9.61 -21.98
C ASN A 319 -29.68 -8.56 -20.97
N PHE A 320 -29.71 -8.88 -19.68
CA PHE A 320 -29.19 -8.02 -18.62
C PHE A 320 -27.71 -7.69 -18.82
N LEU A 321 -26.87 -8.69 -19.12
CA LEU A 321 -25.45 -8.47 -19.38
C LEU A 321 -25.19 -7.57 -20.59
N LYS A 322 -25.96 -7.75 -21.68
CA LYS A 322 -25.87 -6.86 -22.86
C LYS A 322 -26.22 -5.41 -22.51
N SER A 323 -27.33 -5.21 -21.78
CA SER A 323 -27.74 -3.88 -21.32
C SER A 323 -26.73 -3.25 -20.36
N ALA A 324 -26.20 -4.03 -19.41
CA ALA A 324 -25.17 -3.60 -18.49
C ALA A 324 -23.88 -3.20 -19.22
N SER A 325 -23.41 -3.99 -20.18
CA SER A 325 -22.25 -3.66 -21.01
C SER A 325 -22.46 -2.37 -21.81
N GLY A 326 -23.64 -2.18 -22.41
CA GLY A 326 -23.99 -0.93 -23.09
C GLY A 326 -23.97 0.28 -22.16
N TYR A 327 -24.57 0.16 -20.97
CA TYR A 327 -24.58 1.23 -19.96
C TYR A 327 -23.18 1.53 -19.43
N HIS A 328 -22.36 0.50 -19.20
CA HIS A 328 -20.96 0.65 -18.78
C HIS A 328 -20.18 1.50 -19.77
N HIS A 329 -20.30 1.24 -21.08
CA HIS A 329 -19.65 2.03 -22.12
C HIS A 329 -20.13 3.49 -22.15
N GLN A 330 -21.44 3.73 -21.95
CA GLN A 330 -21.98 5.10 -21.87
C GLN A 330 -21.44 5.85 -20.65
N VAL A 331 -21.36 5.19 -19.50
CA VAL A 331 -20.81 5.76 -18.26
C VAL A 331 -19.31 6.02 -18.40
N GLN A 332 -18.56 5.11 -19.05
CA GLN A 332 -17.15 5.34 -19.38
C GLN A 332 -16.96 6.60 -20.23
N ALA A 333 -17.77 6.79 -21.28
CA ALA A 333 -17.71 7.97 -22.12
C ALA A 333 -17.96 9.24 -21.31
N ARG A 334 -19.03 9.24 -20.49
CA ARG A 334 -19.40 10.38 -19.64
C ARG A 334 -18.34 10.72 -18.58
N ILE A 335 -17.81 9.73 -17.88
CA ILE A 335 -16.73 9.93 -16.88
C ILE A 335 -15.47 10.47 -17.55
N ARG A 336 -15.11 9.92 -18.71
CA ARG A 336 -13.92 10.36 -19.45
C ARG A 336 -14.04 11.80 -19.93
N GLU A 337 -15.23 12.21 -20.38
CA GLU A 337 -15.51 13.60 -20.75
C GLU A 337 -15.46 14.53 -19.53
N THR A 338 -16.06 14.16 -18.39
CA THR A 338 -16.02 14.99 -17.19
C THR A 338 -14.59 15.13 -16.63
N LEU A 339 -13.81 14.04 -16.61
CA LEU A 339 -12.43 14.08 -16.13
C LEU A 339 -11.52 14.90 -17.05
N LYS A 340 -11.83 15.01 -18.35
CA LYS A 340 -11.04 15.83 -19.28
C LYS A 340 -11.35 17.32 -19.21
N LYS A 341 -12.50 17.71 -18.63
CA LYS A 341 -12.94 19.12 -18.54
C LYS A 341 -12.20 19.91 -17.45
N ASP A 342 -11.84 19.28 -16.34
CA ASP A 342 -11.13 19.96 -15.25
C ASP A 342 -9.62 19.73 -15.31
N GLU A 343 -8.82 20.78 -15.14
CA GLU A 343 -7.34 20.67 -15.14
C GLU A 343 -6.81 19.74 -14.03
N LEU A 344 -7.49 19.68 -12.87
CA LEU A 344 -7.10 18.84 -11.74
C LEU A 344 -7.45 17.36 -11.93
N THR A 345 -8.50 17.04 -12.69
CA THR A 345 -8.97 15.65 -12.88
C THR A 345 -8.53 15.05 -14.21
N ARG A 346 -7.99 15.87 -15.11
CA ARG A 346 -7.37 15.45 -16.38
C ARG A 346 -6.30 14.35 -16.25
N PRO A 347 -5.36 14.36 -15.27
CA PRO A 347 -4.41 13.26 -15.10
C PRO A 347 -5.06 11.95 -14.62
N LEU A 348 -6.26 11.99 -14.06
CA LEU A 348 -7.03 10.81 -13.62
C LEU A 348 -7.84 10.18 -14.77
N ALA A 349 -7.92 10.80 -15.95
CA ALA A 349 -8.65 10.28 -17.11
C ALA A 349 -7.94 9.09 -17.81
N THR A 350 -7.29 8.21 -17.05
CA THR A 350 -6.64 7.00 -17.55
C THR A 350 -7.69 5.93 -17.92
N LYS A 351 -7.38 5.10 -18.93
CA LYS A 351 -8.30 4.08 -19.44
C LYS A 351 -8.74 3.10 -18.34
N GLU A 352 -7.81 2.73 -17.47
CA GLU A 352 -8.06 1.83 -16.33
C GLU A 352 -8.96 2.47 -15.28
N PHE A 353 -8.67 3.71 -14.88
CA PHE A 353 -9.47 4.41 -13.86
C PHE A 353 -10.91 4.65 -14.33
N VAL A 354 -11.11 5.08 -15.58
CA VAL A 354 -12.44 5.26 -16.18
C VAL A 354 -13.21 3.94 -16.22
N TRP A 355 -12.53 2.83 -16.55
CA TRP A 355 -13.13 1.50 -16.56
C TRP A 355 -13.54 1.04 -15.17
N PHE A 356 -12.71 1.26 -14.15
CA PHE A 356 -13.04 0.93 -12.75
C PHE A 356 -14.17 1.80 -12.21
N ALA A 357 -14.16 3.11 -12.46
CA ALA A 357 -15.20 4.03 -12.02
C ALA A 357 -16.57 3.71 -12.63
N ALA A 358 -16.61 3.40 -13.93
CA ALA A 358 -17.82 2.96 -14.60
C ALA A 358 -18.33 1.61 -14.06
N SER A 359 -17.42 0.67 -13.77
CA SER A 359 -17.77 -0.62 -13.15
C SER A 359 -18.34 -0.44 -11.74
N ALA A 360 -17.77 0.47 -10.94
CA ALA A 360 -18.23 0.78 -9.59
C ALA A 360 -19.64 1.39 -9.60
N LEU A 361 -19.93 2.32 -10.52
CA LEU A 361 -21.26 2.90 -10.69
C LEU A 361 -22.30 1.87 -11.14
N LEU A 362 -21.91 0.88 -11.94
CA LEU A 362 -22.80 -0.19 -12.39
C LEU A 362 -23.04 -1.25 -11.30
N ALA A 363 -22.04 -1.52 -10.46
CA ALA A 363 -22.14 -2.49 -9.37
C ALA A 363 -22.97 -1.96 -8.17
N LEU A 364 -22.99 -0.65 -7.94
CA LEU A 364 -23.68 0.00 -6.82
C LEU A 364 -25.18 -0.39 -6.72
N PRO A 365 -26.00 -0.29 -7.78
CA PRO A 365 -27.39 -0.73 -7.75
C PRO A 365 -27.56 -2.22 -7.44
N ILE A 366 -26.68 -3.07 -7.99
CA ILE A 366 -26.72 -4.53 -7.81
C ILE A 366 -26.44 -4.88 -6.34
N ILE A 367 -25.44 -4.23 -5.73
CA ILE A 367 -25.09 -4.43 -4.32
C ILE A 367 -26.24 -3.98 -3.42
N ILE A 368 -26.85 -2.82 -3.69
CA ILE A 368 -28.00 -2.30 -2.92
C ILE A 368 -29.18 -3.27 -3.00
N LEU A 369 -29.51 -3.73 -4.22
CA LEU A 369 -30.61 -4.68 -4.42
C LEU A 369 -30.33 -6.04 -3.75
N SER A 370 -29.09 -6.52 -3.79
CA SER A 370 -28.69 -7.77 -3.11
C SER A 370 -28.83 -7.69 -1.59
N LYS A 371 -28.49 -6.54 -0.98
CA LYS A 371 -28.63 -6.30 0.45
C LYS A 371 -30.10 -6.20 0.85
N PHE A 372 -30.91 -5.53 0.04
CA PHE A 372 -32.35 -5.43 0.23
C PHE A 372 -33.03 -6.81 0.17
N LEU A 373 -32.71 -7.63 -0.84
CA LEU A 373 -33.22 -9.00 -0.95
C LEU A 373 -32.73 -9.89 0.20
N SER A 374 -31.46 -9.77 0.61
CA SER A 374 -30.93 -10.52 1.76
C SER A 374 -31.60 -10.15 3.08
N ALA A 375 -32.03 -8.89 3.25
CA ALA A 375 -32.74 -8.43 4.44
C ALA A 375 -34.20 -8.91 4.47
N LEU A 376 -34.84 -9.05 3.30
CA LEU A 376 -36.21 -9.55 3.19
C LEU A 376 -36.33 -11.07 3.34
N PHE A 377 -35.35 -11.82 2.81
CA PHE A 377 -35.39 -13.29 2.77
C PHE A 377 -34.40 -13.97 3.75
N GLY A 378 -33.60 -13.19 4.49
CA GLY A 378 -32.63 -13.71 5.44
C GLY A 378 -33.28 -14.34 6.67
N THR A 379 -33.26 -15.67 6.75
CA THR A 379 -33.66 -16.42 7.95
C THR A 379 -32.71 -16.09 9.10
N LYS A 380 -33.26 -15.58 10.22
CA LYS A 380 -32.52 -15.27 11.44
C LYS A 380 -31.73 -16.50 11.93
N ALA A 381 -30.40 -16.41 11.99
CA ALA A 381 -29.58 -17.42 12.64
C ALA A 381 -29.95 -17.53 14.13
N LYS A 382 -30.37 -18.72 14.58
CA LYS A 382 -30.60 -19.02 16.00
C LYS A 382 -29.28 -18.86 16.76
N LYS A 383 -29.24 -17.93 17.73
CA LYS A 383 -28.13 -17.82 18.68
C LYS A 383 -28.16 -19.03 19.64
N PRO A 384 -27.00 -19.61 20.01
CA PRO A 384 -26.98 -20.65 21.03
C PRO A 384 -27.33 -20.04 22.39
N ALA A 385 -28.21 -20.73 23.14
CA ALA A 385 -28.59 -20.34 24.48
C ALA A 385 -27.37 -20.39 25.41
N ARG A 386 -27.02 -19.24 25.98
CA ARG A 386 -25.90 -19.11 26.92
C ARG A 386 -26.38 -19.56 28.30
N ASN A 387 -25.87 -20.69 28.76
CA ASN A 387 -26.15 -21.31 30.06
C ASN A 387 -26.10 -20.30 31.21
N ALA A 388 -27.18 -20.22 31.98
CA ALA A 388 -27.24 -19.51 33.25
C ALA A 388 -26.65 -20.41 34.35
N ASN A 389 -25.49 -20.02 34.88
CA ASN A 389 -24.83 -20.70 35.98
C ASN A 389 -25.56 -20.34 37.29
N LYS A 390 -26.29 -21.30 37.87
CA LYS A 390 -26.91 -21.17 39.21
C LYS A 390 -25.90 -21.62 40.27
N ASN A 391 -25.29 -20.68 40.97
CA ASN A 391 -24.46 -20.96 42.14
C ASN A 391 -25.34 -21.42 43.31
N HIS A 392 -25.05 -22.61 43.84
CA HIS A 392 -25.71 -23.22 44.98
C HIS A 392 -25.48 -22.42 46.27
N ALA A 393 -26.57 -22.06 46.96
CA ALA A 393 -26.53 -21.53 48.31
C ALA A 393 -26.19 -22.65 49.31
N ARG A 394 -25.08 -22.45 50.01
CA ARG A 394 -24.49 -23.28 51.07
C ARG A 394 -25.45 -23.40 52.27
N ARG A 395 -26.11 -24.56 52.42
CA ARG A 395 -26.91 -24.93 53.61
C ARG A 395 -25.95 -25.20 54.78
N LYS A 396 -25.96 -24.32 55.79
CA LYS A 396 -25.23 -24.49 57.06
C LYS A 396 -26.03 -25.45 57.95
N ALA A 397 -25.50 -26.63 58.24
CA ALA A 397 -26.01 -27.51 59.28
C ALA A 397 -25.66 -26.92 60.66
N LYS A 398 -26.68 -26.67 61.50
CA LYS A 398 -26.50 -26.34 62.91
C LYS A 398 -26.90 -27.58 63.74
N ARG A 399 -25.86 -28.14 64.36
CA ARG A 399 -25.77 -29.12 65.46
C ARG A 399 -27.09 -29.42 66.19
N GLY A 400 -27.41 -30.71 66.30
CA GLY A 400 -28.28 -31.24 67.34
C GLY A 400 -27.55 -31.46 68.66
N HIS A 401 -28.30 -31.49 69.76
CA HIS A 401 -28.29 -32.54 70.78
C HIS A 401 -29.51 -32.37 71.72
N PRO A 402 -29.81 -33.34 72.62
CA PRO A 402 -31.07 -34.06 72.69
C PRO A 402 -31.92 -33.65 73.93
N GLU A 403 -33.14 -34.17 74.04
CA GLU A 403 -33.58 -34.98 75.20
C GLU A 403 -35.09 -35.23 75.17
N LYS A 404 -35.42 -36.45 75.64
CA LYS A 404 -36.71 -37.06 75.99
C LYS A 404 -37.57 -37.61 74.87
#